data_AF-A0A660VP12-F1
#
_entry.id   AF-A0A660VP12-F1
#
_cell.length_a   1.000
_cell.length_b   1.000
_cell.length_c   1.000
_cell.angle_alpha   90.00
_cell.angle_beta   90.00
_cell.angle_gamma   90.00
#
_symmetry.space_group_name_H-M   'P 1'
#
loop_
_entity.id
_entity.type
_entity.pdbx_description
1 polymer ?
#
loop_
_entity_poly.entity_id
_entity_poly.type
_entity_poly.pdbx_seq_one_letter_code
_entity_poly.pdbx_strand_id
1 'polypeptide(L)'
;MKTQRFRNIVTGGDVETLPTAASADLLHVPPEAHNGLCLVLGNTTINNMYTPPAGTRITLEFDEACTMNAGSALDIAGTLSAVAGTVIEMISNGTFNRELSRRL
;
A
#
# COMPACT_ATOMS: atom_id res chain seq x y z
N MET A 1 21.39 -24.79 -15.91
CA MET A 1 21.59 -23.40 -15.45
C MET A 1 20.21 -22.76 -15.35
N LYS A 2 19.63 -22.65 -14.15
CA LYS A 2 18.25 -22.14 -13.94
C LYS A 2 18.32 -20.65 -13.66
N THR A 3 17.79 -19.83 -14.57
CA THR A 3 17.66 -18.39 -14.39
C THR A 3 16.52 -18.11 -13.40
N GLN A 4 16.85 -17.89 -12.12
CA GLN A 4 15.91 -17.31 -11.17
C GLN A 4 15.70 -15.84 -11.56
N ARG A 5 14.51 -15.52 -12.09
CA ARG A 5 14.05 -14.14 -12.22
C ARG A 5 13.64 -13.68 -10.83
N PHE A 6 14.56 -13.04 -10.12
CA PHE A 6 14.21 -12.23 -8.96
C PHE A 6 13.30 -11.10 -9.47
N ARG A 7 11.99 -11.21 -9.22
CA ARG A 7 11.19 -10.00 -9.04
C ARG A 7 11.89 -9.23 -7.92
N ASN A 8 12.04 -7.92 -8.05
CA ASN A 8 12.61 -7.06 -7.00
C ASN A 8 11.83 -7.24 -5.70
N ILE A 9 12.16 -8.28 -4.94
CA ILE A 9 11.90 -8.39 -3.53
C ILE A 9 13.16 -7.80 -2.95
N VAL A 10 13.03 -6.60 -2.38
CA VAL A 10 14.04 -6.08 -1.47
C VAL A 10 14.13 -7.11 -0.33
N THR A 11 15.08 -8.02 -0.45
CA THR A 11 15.33 -9.10 0.51
C THR A 11 16.68 -8.80 1.11
N GLY A 12 16.68 -7.97 2.15
CA GLY A 12 17.90 -7.57 2.84
C GLY A 12 17.69 -6.31 3.64
N GLY A 13 17.22 -6.47 4.87
CA GLY A 13 17.17 -5.42 5.86
C GLY A 13 16.08 -5.73 6.87
N ASP A 14 16.34 -5.44 8.12
CA ASP A 14 15.34 -5.42 9.17
C ASP A 14 14.06 -4.71 8.69
N VAL A 15 12.94 -4.98 9.35
CA VAL A 15 11.63 -4.33 9.08
C VAL A 15 11.75 -2.79 8.99
N GLU A 16 12.83 -2.20 9.53
CA GLU A 16 13.28 -0.81 9.37
C GLU A 16 13.64 -0.34 7.95
N THR A 17 13.75 -1.22 6.95
CA THR A 17 14.21 -0.86 5.59
C THR A 17 13.11 -0.80 4.53
N LEU A 18 11.89 -1.24 4.86
CA LEU A 18 10.76 -1.03 3.97
C LEU A 18 10.37 0.45 3.98
N PRO A 19 10.00 1.04 2.83
CA PRO A 19 9.34 2.34 2.84
C PRO A 19 8.11 2.28 3.75
N THR A 20 8.09 3.12 4.78
CA THR A 20 7.01 3.20 5.74
C THR A 20 6.12 4.40 5.46
N ALA A 21 4.82 4.22 5.69
CA ALA A 21 3.87 5.32 5.74
C ALA A 21 3.22 5.32 7.13
N ALA A 22 3.46 6.39 7.90
CA ALA A 22 2.74 6.63 9.15
C ALA A 22 1.32 7.10 8.83
N SER A 23 0.32 6.54 9.51
CA SER A 23 -1.07 6.69 9.11
C SER A 23 -1.72 7.98 9.68
N ALA A 24 -2.34 8.76 8.78
CA ALA A 24 -3.17 9.94 9.03
C ALA A 24 -4.40 9.88 8.08
N ASP A 25 -5.30 10.87 8.14
CA ASP A 25 -6.46 10.98 7.23
C ASP A 25 -6.08 10.82 5.74
N LEU A 26 -4.86 11.25 5.38
CA LEU A 26 -4.21 11.07 4.08
C LEU A 26 -2.97 10.16 4.20
N LEU A 27 -2.94 9.05 3.47
CA LEU A 27 -1.79 8.15 3.37
C LEU A 27 -0.80 8.65 2.31
N HIS A 28 0.45 8.91 2.72
CA HIS A 28 1.55 9.24 1.82
C HIS A 28 2.42 8.02 1.55
N VAL A 29 2.33 7.47 0.34
CA VAL A 29 3.24 6.40 -0.09
C VAL A 29 4.51 6.99 -0.64
N PRO A 30 5.68 6.61 -0.12
CA PRO A 30 6.95 7.15 -0.57
C PRO A 30 7.29 6.60 -1.97
N PRO A 31 7.98 7.39 -2.83
CA PRO A 31 8.26 7.00 -4.22
C PRO A 31 9.00 5.68 -4.39
N GLU A 32 9.78 5.26 -3.39
CA GLU A 32 10.54 4.02 -3.37
C GLU A 32 9.63 2.78 -3.31
N ALA A 33 8.40 2.94 -2.82
CA ALA A 33 7.39 1.88 -2.80
C ALA A 33 6.57 1.80 -4.10
N HIS A 34 6.77 2.73 -5.05
CA HIS A 34 6.08 2.67 -6.33
C HIS A 34 6.49 1.42 -7.11
N ASN A 35 5.49 0.64 -7.53
CA ASN A 35 5.63 -0.69 -8.12
C ASN A 35 6.26 -1.71 -7.16
N GLY A 36 6.01 -1.55 -5.86
CA GLY A 36 6.52 -2.40 -4.80
C GLY A 36 5.63 -2.46 -3.57
N LEU A 37 6.24 -2.84 -2.46
CA LEU A 37 5.60 -3.01 -1.15
C LEU A 37 5.85 -1.77 -0.27
N CYS A 38 4.80 -1.28 0.38
CA CYS A 38 4.84 -0.24 1.41
C CYS A 38 4.27 -0.81 2.71
N LEU A 39 4.99 -0.67 3.81
CA LEU A 39 4.48 -1.03 5.13
C LEU A 39 3.70 0.15 5.70
N VAL A 40 2.44 -0.09 6.07
CA VAL A 40 1.57 0.92 6.69
C VAL A 40 1.62 0.72 8.20
N LEU A 41 2.12 1.75 8.90
CA LEU A 41 2.32 1.73 10.33
C LEU A 41 1.25 2.58 11.06
N GLY A 42 0.92 2.13 12.28
CA GLY A 42 0.04 2.84 13.22
C GLY A 42 -1.44 2.51 13.07
N ASN A 43 -2.18 2.66 14.18
CA ASN A 43 -3.63 2.56 14.19
C ASN A 43 -4.28 3.90 13.83
N THR A 44 -5.00 3.95 12.72
CA THR A 44 -5.81 5.12 12.35
C THR A 44 -6.90 4.77 11.34
N THR A 45 -7.70 5.78 10.97
CA THR A 45 -8.56 5.74 9.79
C THR A 45 -7.94 6.52 8.62
N ILE A 46 -7.74 5.85 7.49
CA ILE A 46 -7.28 6.41 6.22
C ILE A 46 -8.50 6.68 5.35
N ASN A 47 -8.79 7.95 5.06
CA ASN A 47 -9.89 8.33 4.17
C ASN A 47 -9.41 8.73 2.78
N ASN A 48 -8.12 8.96 2.62
CA ASN A 48 -7.54 9.31 1.33
C ASN A 48 -6.09 8.84 1.20
N MET A 49 -5.59 8.84 -0.04
CA MET A 49 -4.21 8.44 -0.35
C MET A 49 -3.63 9.39 -1.39
N TYR A 50 -2.35 9.74 -1.25
CA TYR A 50 -1.63 10.42 -2.32
C TYR A 50 -1.74 9.59 -3.61
N THR A 51 -1.94 10.25 -4.75
CA THR A 51 -2.07 9.57 -6.05
C THR A 51 -0.74 9.65 -6.81
N PRO A 52 -0.01 8.54 -6.98
CA PRO A 52 1.18 8.50 -7.82
C PRO A 52 0.83 8.63 -9.31
N PRO A 53 1.83 8.74 -10.20
CA PRO A 53 1.60 8.73 -11.65
C PRO A 53 0.76 7.53 -12.12
N ALA A 54 -0.03 7.73 -13.18
CA ALA A 54 -0.87 6.69 -13.75
C ALA A 54 -0.07 5.45 -14.14
N GLY A 55 -0.64 4.27 -13.86
CA GLY A 55 -0.01 2.97 -14.08
C GLY A 55 0.87 2.47 -12.92
N THR A 56 1.14 3.32 -11.92
CA THR A 56 1.89 2.91 -10.72
C THR A 56 1.09 1.89 -9.93
N ARG A 57 1.71 0.76 -9.60
CA ARG A 57 1.15 -0.26 -8.71
C ARG A 57 1.68 -0.09 -7.30
N ILE A 58 0.87 -0.35 -6.30
CA ILE A 58 1.25 -0.23 -4.90
C ILE A 58 0.69 -1.43 -4.16
N THR A 59 1.54 -2.13 -3.42
CA THR A 59 1.12 -3.13 -2.46
C THR A 59 1.28 -2.53 -1.07
N LEU A 60 0.18 -2.39 -0.33
CA LEU A 60 0.23 -1.98 1.06
C LEU A 60 0.10 -3.22 1.94
N GLU A 61 0.97 -3.33 2.93
CA GLU A 61 0.87 -4.32 4.01
C GLU A 61 0.67 -3.57 5.33
N PHE A 62 -0.35 -3.94 6.10
CA PHE A 62 -0.66 -3.29 7.37
C PHE A 62 0.02 -4.04 8.51
N ASP A 63 0.82 -3.32 9.31
CA ASP A 63 1.49 -3.91 10.49
C ASP A 63 0.59 -3.88 11.74
N GLU A 64 -0.34 -2.93 11.79
CA GLU A 64 -1.30 -2.76 12.88
C GLU A 64 -2.73 -2.69 12.35
N ALA A 65 -3.71 -2.69 13.27
CA ALA A 65 -5.11 -2.52 12.90
C ALA A 65 -5.36 -1.11 12.34
N CYS A 66 -5.96 -1.04 11.15
CA CYS A 66 -6.24 0.23 10.46
C CYS A 66 -7.60 0.15 9.76
N THR A 67 -8.32 1.27 9.72
CA THR A 67 -9.51 1.38 8.87
C THR A 67 -9.16 2.18 7.63
N MET A 68 -9.58 1.73 6.46
CA MET A 68 -9.48 2.48 5.23
C MET A 68 -10.86 2.62 4.61
N ASN A 69 -11.24 3.83 4.25
CA ASN A 69 -12.52 4.16 3.63
C ASN A 69 -12.32 4.63 2.20
N ALA A 70 -13.31 4.37 1.34
CA ALA A 70 -13.34 4.98 0.03
C ALA A 70 -13.43 6.52 0.14
N GLY A 71 -12.70 7.22 -0.73
CA GLY A 71 -12.58 8.67 -0.74
C GLY A 71 -12.35 9.20 -2.16
N SER A 72 -12.10 10.51 -2.27
CA SER A 72 -11.97 11.16 -3.58
C SER A 72 -10.76 10.69 -4.41
N ALA A 73 -9.67 10.24 -3.76
CA ALA A 73 -8.50 9.69 -4.42
C ALA A 73 -8.21 8.22 -4.03
N LEU A 74 -9.21 7.54 -3.46
CA LEU A 74 -9.10 6.18 -2.96
C LEU A 74 -10.38 5.38 -3.28
N ASP A 75 -10.30 4.51 -4.28
CA ASP A 75 -11.38 3.66 -4.78
C ASP A 75 -11.16 2.23 -4.27
N ILE A 76 -11.75 1.92 -3.12
CA ILE A 76 -11.69 0.60 -2.48
C ILE A 76 -13.10 0.01 -2.34
N ALA A 77 -13.20 -1.32 -2.32
CA ALA A 77 -14.49 -1.99 -2.15
C ALA A 77 -14.99 -1.84 -0.69
N GLY A 78 -15.90 -0.88 -0.47
CA GLY A 78 -16.45 -0.58 0.85
C GLY A 78 -15.42 -0.06 1.84
N THR A 79 -15.64 -0.29 3.13
CA THR A 79 -14.64 -0.03 4.18
C THR A 79 -13.77 -1.26 4.36
N LEU A 80 -12.46 -1.06 4.39
CA LEU A 80 -11.48 -2.07 4.79
C LEU A 80 -11.17 -1.89 6.28
N SER A 81 -11.42 -2.92 7.07
CA SER A 81 -10.92 -3.02 8.45
C SER A 81 -9.74 -3.98 8.44
N ALA A 82 -8.54 -3.41 8.24
CA ALA A 82 -7.29 -4.15 8.21
C ALA A 82 -6.84 -4.54 9.62
N VAL A 83 -6.20 -5.70 9.72
CA VAL A 83 -5.42 -6.15 10.89
C VAL A 83 -3.98 -6.38 10.45
N ALA A 84 -3.09 -6.64 11.41
CA ALA A 84 -1.70 -6.99 11.11
C ALA A 84 -1.62 -8.13 10.08
N GLY A 85 -0.86 -7.93 9.00
CA GLY A 85 -0.69 -8.87 7.89
C GLY A 85 -1.73 -8.78 6.77
N THR A 86 -2.74 -7.91 6.90
CA THR A 86 -3.64 -7.58 5.79
C THR A 86 -2.83 -6.92 4.66
N VAL A 87 -3.11 -7.32 3.41
CA VAL A 87 -2.43 -6.80 2.22
C VAL A 87 -3.46 -6.32 1.21
N ILE A 88 -3.26 -5.14 0.64
CA ILE A 88 -4.07 -4.60 -0.46
C ILE A 88 -3.16 -4.23 -1.64
N GLU A 89 -3.54 -4.68 -2.83
CA GLU A 89 -2.89 -4.29 -4.07
C GLU A 89 -3.73 -3.22 -4.77
N MET A 90 -3.07 -2.16 -5.22
CA MET A 90 -3.69 -1.00 -5.81
C MET A 90 -3.00 -0.59 -7.11
N ILE A 91 -3.73 0.11 -7.97
CA ILE A 91 -3.18 0.78 -9.14
C ILE A 91 -3.67 2.23 -9.19
N SER A 92 -2.73 3.14 -9.42
CA SER A 92 -3.05 4.54 -9.71
C SER A 92 -3.46 4.72 -11.16
N ASN A 93 -4.49 5.52 -11.42
CA ASN A 93 -4.79 6.05 -12.76
C ASN A 93 -4.35 7.51 -12.95
N GLY A 94 -3.62 8.09 -11.98
CA GLY A 94 -3.19 9.48 -11.98
C GLY A 94 -4.17 10.45 -11.31
N THR A 95 -5.39 10.00 -11.00
CA THR A 95 -6.41 10.79 -10.26
C THR A 95 -6.76 10.13 -8.93
N PHE A 96 -6.95 8.81 -8.92
CA PHE A 96 -7.23 8.01 -7.73
C PHE A 96 -6.49 6.68 -7.75
N ASN A 97 -6.33 6.09 -6.57
CA ASN A 97 -5.81 4.74 -6.40
C ASN A 97 -6.99 3.77 -6.34
N ARG A 98 -7.02 2.81 -7.26
CA ARG A 98 -8.04 1.76 -7.31
C ARG A 98 -7.50 0.47 -6.74
N GLU A 99 -8.29 -0.16 -5.87
CA GLU A 99 -8.04 -1.52 -5.42
C GLU A 99 -8.14 -2.53 -6.57
N LEU A 100 -7.14 -3.41 -6.65
CA LEU A 100 -7.13 -4.55 -7.55
C LEU A 100 -7.44 -5.85 -6.82
N SER A 101 -6.88 -6.01 -5.62
CA SER A 101 -7.06 -7.22 -4.81
C SER A 101 -6.82 -6.89 -3.33
N ARG A 102 -7.37 -7.73 -2.45
CA ARG A 102 -7.08 -7.72 -1.02
C ARG A 102 -6.93 -9.13 -0.47
N ARG A 103 -6.08 -9.27 0.54
CA ARG A 103 -5.94 -10.44 1.39
C ARG A 103 -6.09 -9.98 2.84
N LEU A 104 -7.11 -10.48 3.52
CA LEU A 104 -7.39 -10.18 4.91
C LEU A 104 -6.58 -11.10 5.84
#